data_AF-A0AB73AE51-F1
#
_entry.id   AF-A0AB73AE51-F1
#
_cell.length_a   1.000
_cell.length_b   1.000
_cell.length_c   1.000
_cell.angle_alpha   90.00
_cell.angle_beta   90.00
_cell.angle_gamma   90.00
#
_symmetry.space_group_name_H-M   'P 1'
#
loop_
_entity.id
_entity.type
_entity.pdbx_description
1 polymer ?
#
loop_
_entity_poly.entity_id
_entity_poly.type
_entity_poly.pdbx_seq_one_letter_code
_entity_poly.pdbx_strand_id
1 'polypeptide(L)'
;MEIKKKIVVPTGEIYTAIGEKGMLEFLTVGDYGKNANIKADFLGITRDLNGVPNGEPMPLTEKWVITISTQYGCSMGCKFCDVPKVGIGRNATFNDLKGEVLTAIKQHPEVKHTKRLNIHYARMGEPTWNANVLLHAISIKKDIEPFIGDSLVHPVISTMLPKRNKKLVEFLHKWCYIKNELYKGDAGLQFSINTTNDEERNYLFSGNSLSLGEISEIGKSLPMPVGRKYALNFALADDTHIDGKRLRELFNPDKFMCKITPLHRTNSCDENDLHTSGGYELFTPYKAVEEDLKGNGFDVIVFVPSYDEDNGLITCGNAILSGKVPTSSYQETIY
;
A
#
# COMPACT_ATOMS: atom_id res chain seq x y z
N MET A 1 -18.78 2.68 11.64
CA MET A 1 -18.01 2.81 12.88
C MET A 1 -18.23 4.20 13.44
N GLU A 2 -18.05 4.39 14.74
CA GLU A 2 -18.12 5.72 15.36
C GLU A 2 -16.83 6.48 15.07
N ILE A 3 -16.91 7.49 14.20
CA ILE A 3 -15.79 8.38 13.89
C ILE A 3 -15.52 9.26 15.12
N LYS A 4 -14.26 9.37 15.51
CA LYS A 4 -13.80 10.29 16.57
C LYS A 4 -13.02 11.47 16.03
N LYS A 5 -12.34 11.27 14.91
CA LYS A 5 -11.64 12.34 14.21
C LYS A 5 -11.77 12.16 12.72
N LYS A 6 -12.05 13.25 12.02
CA LYS A 6 -11.94 13.37 10.55
C LYS A 6 -10.91 14.46 10.26
N ILE A 7 -9.90 14.13 9.45
CA ILE A 7 -8.96 15.09 8.88
C ILE A 7 -9.16 15.12 7.37
N VAL A 8 -9.48 16.28 6.82
CA VAL A 8 -9.56 16.51 5.38
C VAL A 8 -8.28 17.18 4.94
N VAL A 9 -7.56 16.54 4.02
CA VAL A 9 -6.36 17.06 3.35
C VAL A 9 -6.69 17.27 1.85
N PRO A 10 -5.84 17.96 1.06
CA PRO A 10 -6.17 18.28 -0.34
C PRO A 10 -6.49 17.05 -1.20
N THR A 11 -5.98 15.89 -0.81
CA THR A 11 -5.97 14.64 -1.57
C THR A 11 -6.94 13.59 -1.07
N GLY A 12 -7.60 13.85 0.05
CA GLY A 12 -8.54 12.91 0.64
C GLY A 12 -8.82 13.14 2.11
N GLU A 13 -9.31 12.10 2.76
CA GLU A 13 -9.78 12.16 4.14
C GLU A 13 -9.16 11.02 4.96
N ILE A 14 -8.70 11.34 6.17
CA ILE A 14 -8.23 10.37 7.14
C ILE A 14 -9.21 10.35 8.30
N TYR A 15 -9.58 9.16 8.75
CA TYR A 15 -10.50 8.97 9.86
C TYR A 15 -9.83 8.17 10.96
N THR A 16 -10.07 8.57 12.21
CA THR A 16 -9.91 7.68 13.35
C THR A 16 -11.30 7.32 13.88
N ALA A 17 -11.51 6.04 14.15
CA ALA A 17 -12.80 5.52 14.59
C ALA A 17 -12.64 4.45 15.66
N ILE A 18 -13.66 4.30 16.50
CA ILE A 18 -13.72 3.24 17.50
C ILE A 18 -14.06 1.92 16.79
N GLY A 19 -13.14 0.97 16.86
CA GLY A 19 -13.37 -0.44 16.56
C GLY A 19 -13.62 -1.25 17.83
N GLU A 20 -13.91 -2.54 17.67
CA GLU A 20 -14.27 -3.44 18.78
C GLU A 20 -13.17 -3.61 19.83
N LYS A 21 -11.90 -3.30 19.52
CA LYS A 21 -10.75 -3.50 20.43
C LYS A 21 -9.89 -2.25 20.64
N GLY A 22 -10.32 -1.08 20.16
CA GLY A 22 -9.56 0.17 20.30
C GLY A 22 -9.80 1.15 19.16
N MET A 23 -8.85 2.07 18.96
CA MET A 23 -8.90 3.01 17.84
C MET A 23 -8.29 2.40 16.58
N LEU A 24 -9.02 2.51 15.47
CA LEU A 24 -8.52 2.23 14.12
C LEU A 24 -8.38 3.53 13.35
N GLU A 25 -7.56 3.48 12.32
CA GLU A 25 -7.33 4.56 11.39
C GLU A 25 -7.46 4.02 9.96
N PHE A 26 -8.20 4.71 9.14
CA PHE A 26 -8.37 4.40 7.73
C PHE A 26 -8.48 5.70 6.95
N LEU A 27 -8.29 5.62 5.65
CA LEU A 27 -8.33 6.79 4.80
C LEU A 27 -9.02 6.50 3.48
N THR A 28 -9.40 7.59 2.83
CA THR A 28 -9.95 7.55 1.49
C THR A 28 -9.39 8.68 0.65
N VAL A 29 -9.02 8.38 -0.59
CA VAL A 29 -8.39 9.33 -1.51
C VAL A 29 -8.94 9.17 -2.92
N GLY A 30 -9.00 10.27 -3.64
CA GLY A 30 -9.13 10.28 -5.09
C GLY A 30 -7.76 10.11 -5.74
N ASP A 31 -7.72 9.49 -6.92
CA ASP A 31 -6.47 9.35 -7.67
C ASP A 31 -6.18 10.62 -8.48
N TYR A 32 -4.93 11.06 -8.56
CA TYR A 32 -4.51 12.14 -9.48
C TYR A 32 -4.55 11.77 -10.97
N GLY A 33 -4.96 10.53 -11.27
CA GLY A 33 -4.96 9.95 -12.60
C GLY A 33 -3.60 9.38 -12.97
N LYS A 34 -3.62 8.27 -13.71
CA LYS A 34 -2.42 7.55 -14.19
C LYS A 34 -1.46 8.43 -15.01
N ASN A 35 -1.97 9.54 -15.54
CA ASN A 35 -1.22 10.49 -16.36
C ASN A 35 -0.53 11.61 -15.56
N ALA A 36 -0.69 11.65 -14.24
CA ALA A 36 0.01 12.62 -13.40
C ALA A 36 1.20 11.97 -12.68
N ASN A 37 0.96 10.92 -11.90
CA ASN A 37 1.90 10.40 -10.89
C ASN A 37 2.55 9.04 -11.21
N ILE A 38 2.26 8.45 -12.37
CA ILE A 38 2.77 7.13 -12.79
C ILE A 38 3.57 7.23 -14.09
N LYS A 39 4.71 6.53 -14.13
CA LYS A 39 5.43 6.11 -15.34
C LYS A 39 5.45 4.58 -15.41
N ALA A 40 5.07 4.03 -16.56
CA ALA A 40 4.97 2.59 -16.82
C ALA A 40 4.91 2.32 -18.32
N ASP A 41 6.05 1.97 -18.94
CA ASP A 41 6.16 1.80 -20.39
C ASP A 41 5.24 0.70 -20.94
N PHE A 42 5.09 -0.39 -20.19
CA PHE A 42 4.19 -1.51 -20.56
C PHE A 42 2.70 -1.14 -20.54
N LEU A 43 2.35 0.03 -19.98
CA LEU A 43 1.02 0.62 -20.04
C LEU A 43 0.91 1.75 -21.07
N GLY A 44 1.96 2.00 -21.87
CA GLY A 44 2.04 3.11 -22.82
C GLY A 44 2.32 4.46 -22.16
N ILE A 45 2.75 4.47 -20.89
CA ILE A 45 2.96 5.69 -20.10
C ILE A 45 4.47 5.93 -19.96
N THR A 46 5.07 6.61 -20.92
CA THR A 46 6.54 6.71 -21.06
C THR A 46 7.15 8.03 -20.59
N ARG A 47 6.32 9.02 -20.21
CA ARG A 47 6.81 10.34 -19.76
C ARG A 47 7.59 10.21 -18.45
N ASP A 48 8.68 10.98 -18.33
CA ASP A 48 9.42 11.11 -17.06
C ASP A 48 8.60 11.91 -16.04
N LEU A 49 8.74 11.59 -14.75
CA LEU A 49 8.05 12.26 -13.64
C LEU A 49 8.94 13.33 -13.03
N ASN A 50 8.94 14.55 -13.57
CA ASN A 50 9.72 15.67 -13.04
C ASN A 50 8.89 16.46 -12.00
N GLY A 51 8.69 15.84 -10.84
CA GLY A 51 7.79 16.34 -9.80
C GLY A 51 6.31 16.14 -10.16
N VAL A 52 5.49 15.78 -9.18
CA VAL A 52 4.03 15.73 -9.35
C VAL A 52 3.47 17.03 -8.81
N PRO A 53 2.96 17.93 -9.69
CA PRO A 53 2.41 19.19 -9.22
C PRO A 53 1.22 18.92 -8.31
N ASN A 54 1.08 19.75 -7.27
CA ASN A 54 -0.16 19.80 -6.50
C ASN A 54 -1.31 20.12 -7.46
N GLY A 55 -2.39 19.35 -7.36
CA GLY A 55 -3.52 19.44 -8.27
C GLY A 55 -4.78 18.85 -7.65
N GLU A 56 -5.88 18.95 -8.38
CA GLU A 56 -7.14 18.35 -7.96
C GLU A 56 -7.14 16.85 -8.26
N PRO A 57 -7.47 15.99 -7.29
CA PRO A 57 -7.66 14.57 -7.55
C PRO A 57 -8.83 14.37 -8.53
N MET A 58 -8.77 13.31 -9.33
CA MET A 58 -9.91 12.92 -10.14
C MET A 58 -11.12 12.61 -9.24
N PRO A 59 -12.35 12.82 -9.75
CA PRO A 59 -13.55 12.42 -9.03
C PRO A 59 -13.48 10.97 -8.56
N LEU A 60 -14.02 10.68 -7.36
CA LEU A 60 -14.09 9.32 -6.81
C LEU A 60 -14.82 8.34 -7.75
N THR A 61 -15.68 8.83 -8.63
CA THR A 61 -16.36 8.06 -9.68
C THR A 61 -15.40 7.49 -10.74
N GLU A 62 -14.21 8.07 -10.92
CA GLU A 62 -13.18 7.58 -11.85
C GLU A 62 -12.29 6.52 -11.22
N LYS A 63 -11.74 6.81 -10.03
CA LYS A 63 -10.97 5.86 -9.24
C LYS A 63 -10.99 6.28 -7.78
N TRP A 64 -11.52 5.40 -6.96
CA TRP A 64 -11.60 5.57 -5.52
C TRP A 64 -10.62 4.65 -4.83
N VAL A 65 -9.83 5.15 -3.88
CA VAL A 65 -8.98 4.31 -3.04
C VAL A 65 -9.45 4.45 -1.59
N ILE A 66 -9.65 3.32 -0.93
CA ILE A 66 -9.88 3.23 0.51
C ILE A 66 -8.77 2.36 1.09
N THR A 67 -8.00 2.89 2.02
CA THR A 67 -6.94 2.14 2.70
C THR A 67 -7.35 1.90 4.14
N ILE A 68 -7.49 0.63 4.50
CA ILE A 68 -7.97 0.17 5.80
C ILE A 68 -6.85 -0.47 6.61
N SER A 69 -7.06 -0.52 7.92
CA SER A 69 -6.20 -1.15 8.90
C SER A 69 -6.56 -2.62 9.09
N THR A 70 -5.55 -3.48 9.10
CA THR A 70 -5.72 -4.91 9.37
C THR A 70 -5.50 -5.28 10.83
N GLN A 71 -4.86 -4.39 11.58
CA GLN A 71 -4.57 -4.55 13.00
C GLN A 71 -4.62 -3.19 13.71
N TYR A 72 -4.84 -3.23 15.03
CA TYR A 72 -4.67 -2.09 15.93
C TYR A 72 -3.17 -1.93 16.21
N GLY A 73 -2.50 -1.04 15.46
CA GLY A 73 -1.04 -0.91 15.42
C GLY A 73 -0.35 -2.01 14.61
N CYS A 74 0.95 -2.26 14.84
CA CYS A 74 1.71 -3.29 14.12
C CYS A 74 2.93 -3.77 14.91
N SER A 75 3.09 -5.08 15.09
CA SER A 75 4.22 -5.68 15.82
C SER A 75 5.51 -5.79 15.00
N MET A 76 5.49 -5.42 13.72
CA MET A 76 6.60 -5.71 12.81
C MET A 76 7.82 -4.80 13.00
N GLY A 77 7.62 -3.60 13.56
CA GLY A 77 8.72 -2.71 13.92
C GLY A 77 9.56 -2.20 12.75
N CYS A 78 8.99 -2.05 11.54
CA CYS A 78 9.74 -1.52 10.40
C CYS A 78 10.27 -0.11 10.71
N LYS A 79 11.55 0.14 10.41
CA LYS A 79 12.26 1.39 10.77
C LYS A 79 11.79 2.63 10.00
N PHE A 80 10.97 2.46 8.98
CA PHE A 80 10.44 3.52 8.13
C PHE A 80 8.93 3.73 8.30
N CYS A 81 8.33 3.16 9.34
CA CYS A 81 6.88 3.12 9.54
C CYS A 81 6.53 3.57 10.96
N ASP A 82 5.60 4.52 11.08
CA ASP A 82 5.14 5.03 12.37
C ASP A 82 4.08 4.13 13.03
N VAL A 83 3.49 3.19 12.29
CA VAL A 83 2.41 2.31 12.80
C VAL A 83 2.80 1.50 14.04
N PRO A 84 4.03 0.97 14.20
CA PRO A 84 4.45 0.32 15.44
C PRO A 84 4.35 1.21 16.69
N LYS A 85 4.39 2.55 16.54
CA LYS A 85 4.20 3.51 17.64
C LYS A 85 2.75 3.58 18.11
N VAL A 86 1.79 3.19 17.26
CA VAL A 86 0.35 3.19 17.57
C VAL A 86 -0.01 2.05 18.54
N GLY A 87 0.64 0.89 18.40
CA GLY A 87 0.36 -0.26 19.25
C GLY A 87 0.92 -1.58 18.74
N ILE A 88 0.70 -2.63 19.53
CA ILE A 88 1.35 -3.94 19.37
C ILE A 88 0.85 -4.80 18.20
N GLY A 89 -0.13 -4.35 17.40
CA GLY A 89 -0.67 -5.13 16.28
C GLY A 89 -1.64 -6.23 16.69
N ARG A 90 -2.76 -5.88 17.33
CA ARG A 90 -3.86 -6.82 17.58
C ARG A 90 -4.73 -6.94 16.31
N ASN A 91 -5.12 -8.14 15.89
CA ASN A 91 -5.95 -8.29 14.69
C ASN A 91 -7.31 -7.58 14.79
N ALA A 92 -7.61 -6.75 13.79
CA ALA A 92 -8.93 -6.18 13.54
C ALA A 92 -9.95 -7.32 13.33
N THR A 93 -11.16 -7.16 13.85
CA THR A 93 -12.22 -8.14 13.65
C THR A 93 -12.78 -8.03 12.24
N PHE A 94 -13.56 -9.02 11.82
CA PHE A 94 -14.23 -8.96 10.52
C PHE A 94 -15.17 -7.74 10.41
N ASN A 95 -15.86 -7.39 11.51
CA ASN A 95 -16.74 -6.23 11.58
C ASN A 95 -15.96 -4.91 11.54
N ASP A 96 -14.76 -4.87 12.13
CA ASP A 96 -13.87 -3.71 12.02
C ASP A 96 -13.51 -3.45 10.54
N LEU A 97 -12.98 -4.46 9.83
CA LEU A 97 -12.58 -4.33 8.42
C LEU A 97 -13.74 -3.84 7.54
N LYS A 98 -14.92 -4.45 7.69
CA LYS A 98 -16.14 -4.05 6.99
C LYS A 98 -16.57 -2.65 7.39
N GLY A 99 -16.46 -2.33 8.68
CA GLY A 99 -16.82 -1.05 9.27
C GLY A 99 -16.01 0.09 8.68
N GLU A 100 -14.70 -0.07 8.49
CA GLU A 100 -13.81 0.95 7.93
C GLU A 100 -14.26 1.32 6.50
N VAL A 101 -14.45 0.32 5.63
CA VAL A 101 -14.88 0.54 4.24
C VAL A 101 -16.28 1.17 4.17
N LEU A 102 -17.26 0.61 4.90
CA LEU A 102 -18.61 1.15 4.88
C LEU A 102 -18.69 2.56 5.47
N THR A 103 -17.84 2.88 6.43
CA THR A 103 -17.79 4.24 7.02
C THR A 103 -17.27 5.22 5.98
N ALA A 104 -16.15 4.93 5.31
CA ALA A 104 -15.62 5.76 4.23
C ALA A 104 -16.63 5.96 3.09
N ILE A 105 -17.31 4.90 2.65
CA ILE A 105 -18.32 5.01 1.58
C ILE A 105 -19.50 5.90 2.00
N LYS A 106 -19.96 5.78 3.25
CA LYS A 106 -21.10 6.58 3.75
C LYS A 106 -20.78 8.07 3.91
N GLN A 107 -19.50 8.46 3.93
CA GLN A 107 -19.12 9.87 3.90
C GLN A 107 -19.29 10.51 2.52
N HIS A 108 -19.44 9.69 1.47
CA HIS A 108 -19.60 10.13 0.08
C HIS A 108 -20.90 9.58 -0.55
N PRO A 109 -22.09 9.91 0.02
CA PRO A 109 -23.35 9.38 -0.48
C PRO A 109 -23.68 9.82 -1.92
N GLU A 110 -23.04 10.87 -2.44
CA GLU A 110 -23.12 11.33 -3.81
C GLU A 110 -22.50 10.35 -4.82
N VAL A 111 -21.55 9.52 -4.39
CA VAL A 111 -20.87 8.54 -5.25
C VAL A 111 -21.67 7.24 -5.28
N LYS A 112 -22.50 7.06 -6.31
CA LYS A 112 -23.33 5.84 -6.49
C LYS A 112 -22.69 4.75 -7.34
N HIS A 113 -21.59 5.06 -8.00
CA HIS A 113 -20.82 4.14 -8.81
C HIS A 113 -19.40 4.69 -8.98
N THR A 114 -18.40 3.82 -9.00
CA THR A 114 -17.03 4.14 -9.41
C THR A 114 -16.54 3.12 -10.42
N LYS A 115 -15.84 3.61 -11.45
CA LYS A 115 -15.20 2.73 -12.45
C LYS A 115 -14.18 1.80 -11.80
N ARG A 116 -13.63 2.17 -10.64
CA ARG A 116 -12.68 1.37 -9.89
C ARG A 116 -12.58 1.79 -8.43
N LEU A 117 -12.92 0.88 -7.53
CA LEU A 117 -12.64 0.98 -6.10
C LEU A 117 -11.46 0.09 -5.72
N ASN A 118 -10.33 0.69 -5.36
CA ASN A 118 -9.23 -0.03 -4.72
C ASN A 118 -9.44 -0.09 -3.20
N ILE A 119 -9.42 -1.29 -2.63
CA ILE A 119 -9.44 -1.49 -1.18
C ILE A 119 -8.07 -2.01 -0.75
N HIS A 120 -7.27 -1.15 -0.14
CA HIS A 120 -5.91 -1.48 0.28
C HIS A 120 -5.88 -1.89 1.76
N TYR A 121 -5.38 -3.09 2.03
CA TYR A 121 -5.14 -3.59 3.38
C TYR A 121 -3.75 -3.19 3.86
N ALA A 122 -3.53 -1.88 3.99
CA ALA A 122 -2.18 -1.31 4.13
C ALA A 122 -2.10 -0.04 4.98
N ARG A 123 -3.14 0.31 5.78
CA ARG A 123 -3.05 1.49 6.66
C ARG A 123 -2.25 1.16 7.92
N MET A 124 -2.78 0.26 8.75
CA MET A 124 -2.06 -0.29 9.90
C MET A 124 -2.07 -1.82 9.89
N GLY A 125 -1.02 -2.41 10.46
CA GLY A 125 -0.87 -3.86 10.61
C GLY A 125 -0.23 -4.58 9.42
N GLU A 126 0.14 -5.83 9.64
CA GLU A 126 0.60 -6.76 8.62
C GLU A 126 -0.54 -7.73 8.26
N PRO A 127 -1.10 -7.65 7.04
CA PRO A 127 -2.35 -8.32 6.68
C PRO A 127 -2.28 -9.84 6.80
N THR A 128 -1.10 -10.44 6.59
CA THR A 128 -0.96 -11.90 6.62
C THR A 128 -1.09 -12.50 8.04
N TRP A 129 -1.06 -11.68 9.08
CA TRP A 129 -1.37 -12.11 10.44
C TRP A 129 -2.88 -12.21 10.70
N ASN A 130 -3.71 -11.58 9.88
CA ASN A 130 -5.14 -11.48 10.11
C ASN A 130 -5.95 -12.24 9.05
N ALA A 131 -6.39 -13.45 9.38
CA ALA A 131 -7.22 -14.27 8.50
C ALA A 131 -8.56 -13.60 8.11
N ASN A 132 -9.06 -12.62 8.89
CA ASN A 132 -10.26 -11.87 8.53
C ASN A 132 -10.08 -11.06 7.24
N VAL A 133 -8.84 -10.74 6.85
CA VAL A 133 -8.54 -10.07 5.57
C VAL A 133 -9.05 -10.90 4.39
N LEU A 134 -8.84 -12.22 4.42
CA LEU A 134 -9.32 -13.15 3.39
C LEU A 134 -10.85 -13.19 3.36
N LEU A 135 -11.49 -13.31 4.53
CA LEU A 135 -12.95 -13.35 4.65
C LEU A 135 -13.58 -12.04 4.16
N HIS A 136 -13.00 -10.90 4.54
CA HIS A 136 -13.45 -9.58 4.12
C HIS A 136 -13.32 -9.42 2.60
N ALA A 137 -12.19 -9.83 2.01
CA ALA A 137 -12.00 -9.76 0.56
C ALA A 137 -13.06 -10.59 -0.19
N ILE A 138 -13.55 -11.69 0.40
CA ILE A 138 -14.62 -12.50 -0.20
C ILE A 138 -15.99 -11.80 -0.10
N SER A 139 -16.30 -11.13 1.03
CA SER A 139 -17.63 -10.57 1.26
C SER A 139 -17.84 -9.16 0.72
N ILE A 140 -16.76 -8.36 0.64
CA ILE A 140 -16.87 -6.89 0.58
C ILE A 140 -17.66 -6.39 -0.63
N LYS A 141 -17.57 -7.05 -1.79
CA LYS A 141 -18.34 -6.65 -2.98
C LYS A 141 -19.85 -6.62 -2.70
N LYS A 142 -20.37 -7.66 -2.04
CA LYS A 142 -21.79 -7.76 -1.67
C LYS A 142 -22.16 -6.72 -0.60
N ASP A 143 -21.24 -6.44 0.31
CA ASP A 143 -21.47 -5.50 1.40
C ASP A 143 -21.60 -4.05 0.92
N ILE A 144 -20.89 -3.68 -0.16
CA ILE A 144 -20.86 -2.31 -0.69
C ILE A 144 -21.82 -2.08 -1.88
N GLU A 145 -22.26 -3.14 -2.57
CA GLU A 145 -23.18 -3.08 -3.71
C GLU A 145 -24.43 -2.19 -3.46
N PRO A 146 -25.09 -2.22 -2.28
CA PRO A 146 -26.23 -1.32 -2.01
C PRO A 146 -25.89 0.17 -2.03
N PHE A 147 -24.60 0.53 -1.92
CA PHE A 147 -24.15 1.93 -1.84
C PHE A 147 -23.56 2.41 -3.16
N ILE A 148 -22.76 1.56 -3.83
CA ILE A 148 -21.98 1.92 -5.02
C ILE A 148 -22.30 1.06 -6.25
N GLY A 149 -23.39 0.30 -6.22
CA GLY A 149 -23.86 -0.52 -7.34
C GLY A 149 -22.85 -1.57 -7.78
N ASP A 150 -22.72 -1.72 -9.10
CA ASP A 150 -21.86 -2.69 -9.79
C ASP A 150 -20.40 -2.23 -9.96
N SER A 151 -19.96 -1.26 -9.15
CA SER A 151 -18.58 -0.75 -9.16
C SER A 151 -17.55 -1.87 -9.19
N LEU A 152 -16.50 -1.68 -9.99
CA LEU A 152 -15.40 -2.64 -10.08
C LEU A 152 -14.54 -2.57 -8.81
N VAL A 153 -14.43 -3.67 -8.09
CA VAL A 153 -13.70 -3.73 -6.81
C VAL A 153 -12.36 -4.42 -6.99
N HIS A 154 -11.30 -3.77 -6.52
CA HIS A 154 -9.92 -4.22 -6.56
C HIS A 154 -9.32 -4.26 -5.16
N PRO A 155 -9.45 -5.37 -4.41
CA PRO A 155 -8.77 -5.52 -3.14
C PRO A 155 -7.27 -5.76 -3.34
N VAL A 156 -6.43 -5.19 -2.47
CA VAL A 156 -4.97 -5.26 -2.59
C VAL A 156 -4.35 -5.47 -1.21
N ILE A 157 -3.57 -6.54 -1.04
CA ILE A 157 -2.71 -6.71 0.14
C ILE A 157 -1.27 -6.35 -0.19
N SER A 158 -0.57 -5.79 0.79
CA SER A 158 0.88 -5.64 0.80
C SER A 158 1.42 -6.31 2.05
N THR A 159 2.41 -7.20 1.89
CA THR A 159 3.02 -7.92 3.02
C THR A 159 4.53 -7.73 3.03
N MET A 160 5.11 -7.61 4.22
CA MET A 160 6.56 -7.62 4.43
C MET A 160 7.14 -9.04 4.58
N LEU A 161 6.28 -10.07 4.48
CA LEU A 161 6.61 -11.49 4.58
C LEU A 161 7.25 -11.84 5.94
N PRO A 162 6.45 -11.77 7.03
CA PRO A 162 6.91 -12.04 8.40
C PRO A 162 7.48 -13.45 8.56
N LYS A 163 8.76 -13.57 8.96
CA LYS A 163 9.45 -14.87 9.09
C LYS A 163 8.87 -15.79 10.16
N ARG A 164 8.17 -15.23 11.15
CA ARG A 164 7.52 -15.99 12.23
C ARG A 164 6.09 -16.43 11.90
N ASN A 165 5.55 -16.02 10.75
CA ASN A 165 4.17 -16.36 10.37
C ASN A 165 4.12 -17.75 9.75
N LYS A 166 3.82 -18.75 10.59
CA LYS A 166 3.67 -20.15 10.18
C LYS A 166 2.55 -20.38 9.15
N LYS A 167 1.62 -19.43 9.01
CA LYS A 167 0.50 -19.48 8.05
C LYS A 167 0.73 -18.61 6.81
N LEU A 168 1.91 -18.00 6.65
CA LEU A 168 2.20 -17.07 5.57
C LEU A 168 1.94 -17.69 4.19
N VAL A 169 2.53 -18.85 3.91
CA VAL A 169 2.36 -19.54 2.62
C VAL A 169 0.90 -19.90 2.40
N GLU A 170 0.23 -20.50 3.39
CA GLU A 170 -1.20 -20.83 3.31
C GLU A 170 -2.06 -19.60 3.00
N PHE A 171 -1.82 -18.48 3.70
CA PHE A 171 -2.52 -17.22 3.50
C PHE A 171 -2.32 -16.71 2.07
N LEU A 172 -1.07 -16.71 1.57
CA LEU A 172 -0.75 -16.23 0.23
C LEU A 172 -1.36 -17.09 -0.87
N HIS A 173 -1.37 -18.41 -0.72
CA HIS A 173 -2.08 -19.30 -1.65
C HIS A 173 -3.58 -19.03 -1.67
N LYS A 174 -4.21 -18.85 -0.49
CA LYS A 174 -5.63 -18.47 -0.40
C LYS A 174 -5.90 -17.11 -1.03
N TRP A 175 -5.02 -16.12 -0.82
CA TRP A 175 -5.13 -14.82 -1.48
C TRP A 175 -5.03 -14.94 -3.00
N CYS A 176 -4.10 -15.75 -3.51
CA CYS A 176 -3.95 -15.98 -4.94
C CYS A 176 -5.18 -16.65 -5.54
N TYR A 177 -5.83 -17.59 -4.82
CA TYR A 177 -7.12 -18.14 -5.23
C TYR A 177 -8.21 -17.07 -5.28
N ILE A 178 -8.34 -16.23 -4.25
CA ILE A 178 -9.28 -15.09 -4.25
C ILE A 178 -9.02 -14.19 -5.44
N LYS A 179 -7.76 -13.81 -5.69
CA LYS A 179 -7.37 -12.97 -6.82
C LYS A 179 -7.73 -13.60 -8.16
N ASN A 180 -7.27 -14.82 -8.42
CA ASN A 180 -7.36 -15.44 -9.74
C ASN A 180 -8.77 -15.93 -10.05
N GLU A 181 -9.45 -16.53 -9.08
CA GLU A 181 -10.74 -17.19 -9.31
C GLU A 181 -11.91 -16.25 -9.00
N LEU A 182 -11.94 -15.64 -7.82
CA LEU A 182 -13.08 -14.82 -7.38
C LEU A 182 -13.08 -13.45 -8.07
N TYR A 183 -11.91 -12.81 -8.14
CA TYR A 183 -11.73 -11.50 -8.76
C TYR A 183 -11.27 -11.58 -10.22
N LYS A 184 -11.06 -12.79 -10.79
CA LYS A 184 -10.66 -12.96 -12.20
C LYS A 184 -9.42 -12.14 -12.61
N GLY A 185 -8.50 -11.95 -11.66
CA GLY A 185 -7.29 -11.16 -11.82
C GLY A 185 -7.37 -9.72 -11.29
N ASP A 186 -8.56 -9.22 -10.96
CA ASP A 186 -8.82 -7.88 -10.42
C ASP A 186 -8.61 -7.78 -8.89
N ALA A 187 -7.56 -8.42 -8.38
CA ALA A 187 -7.02 -8.15 -7.05
C ALA A 187 -5.50 -8.02 -7.11
N GLY A 188 -4.90 -7.33 -6.14
CA GLY A 188 -3.46 -7.09 -6.05
C GLY A 188 -2.79 -7.91 -4.96
N LEU A 189 -1.59 -8.41 -5.24
CA LEU A 189 -0.67 -8.95 -4.25
C LEU A 189 0.65 -8.20 -4.38
N GLN A 190 1.13 -7.65 -3.27
CA GLN A 190 2.39 -6.91 -3.24
C GLN A 190 3.30 -7.45 -2.13
N PHE A 191 4.57 -7.61 -2.46
CA PHE A 191 5.64 -7.95 -1.52
C PHE A 191 6.48 -6.69 -1.28
N SER A 192 6.49 -6.21 -0.05
CA SER A 192 7.38 -5.12 0.40
C SER A 192 8.79 -5.67 0.58
N ILE A 193 9.61 -5.59 -0.47
CA ILE A 193 11.00 -6.08 -0.44
C ILE A 193 12.00 -4.95 -0.18
N ASN A 194 11.72 -3.74 -0.67
CA ASN A 194 12.43 -2.48 -0.45
C ASN A 194 13.88 -2.38 -0.94
N THR A 195 14.66 -3.47 -0.91
CA THR A 195 16.08 -3.53 -1.32
C THR A 195 16.38 -4.90 -1.90
N THR A 196 17.45 -5.03 -2.70
CA THR A 196 17.99 -6.32 -3.13
C THR A 196 19.12 -6.83 -2.23
N ASN A 197 19.41 -6.15 -1.11
CA ASN A 197 20.39 -6.56 -0.10
C ASN A 197 19.70 -7.14 1.16
N ASP A 198 20.08 -8.36 1.56
CA ASP A 198 19.46 -9.05 2.70
C ASP A 198 19.79 -8.40 4.06
N GLU A 199 20.99 -7.82 4.23
CA GLU A 199 21.39 -7.14 5.47
C GLU A 199 20.62 -5.83 5.64
N GLU A 200 20.53 -5.02 4.59
CA GLU A 200 19.68 -3.82 4.55
C GLU A 200 18.23 -4.17 4.81
N ARG A 201 17.72 -5.23 4.18
CA ARG A 201 16.34 -5.68 4.39
C ARG A 201 16.12 -6.08 5.85
N ASN A 202 17.01 -6.87 6.41
CA ASN A 202 16.95 -7.28 7.80
C ASN A 202 17.00 -6.06 8.74
N TYR A 203 17.79 -5.04 8.43
CA TYR A 203 17.79 -3.77 9.16
C TYR A 203 16.45 -3.03 9.06
N LEU A 204 16.00 -2.73 7.84
CA LEU A 204 14.77 -1.96 7.56
C LEU A 204 13.52 -2.57 8.22
N PHE A 205 13.46 -3.90 8.27
CA PHE A 205 12.34 -4.66 8.83
C PHE A 205 12.60 -5.21 10.24
N SER A 206 13.60 -4.68 10.95
CA SER A 206 13.93 -5.02 12.35
C SER A 206 14.08 -6.52 12.60
N GLY A 207 14.63 -7.22 11.61
CA GLY A 207 14.85 -8.65 11.60
C GLY A 207 13.58 -9.50 11.66
N ASN A 208 12.40 -8.94 11.41
CA ASN A 208 11.13 -9.68 11.51
C ASN A 208 10.66 -10.27 10.16
N SER A 209 11.31 -9.92 9.07
CA SER A 209 10.98 -10.37 7.72
C SER A 209 11.87 -11.53 7.26
N LEU A 210 11.42 -12.30 6.27
CA LEU A 210 12.22 -13.36 5.61
C LEU A 210 13.41 -12.79 4.81
N SER A 211 14.39 -13.60 4.44
CA SER A 211 15.39 -13.23 3.42
C SER A 211 14.78 -13.16 2.03
N LEU A 212 15.44 -12.49 1.09
CA LEU A 212 15.02 -12.44 -0.32
C LEU A 212 14.98 -13.84 -0.96
N GLY A 213 15.91 -14.72 -0.59
CA GLY A 213 15.91 -16.12 -1.01
C GLY A 213 14.66 -16.87 -0.54
N GLU A 214 14.31 -16.76 0.74
CA GLU A 214 13.08 -17.38 1.27
C GLU A 214 11.80 -16.78 0.63
N ILE A 215 11.78 -15.47 0.39
CA ILE A 215 10.67 -14.80 -0.30
C ILE A 215 10.56 -15.29 -1.76
N SER A 216 11.69 -15.49 -2.44
CA SER A 216 11.75 -16.06 -3.79
C SER A 216 11.15 -17.47 -3.82
N GLU A 217 11.48 -18.34 -2.87
CA GLU A 217 10.91 -19.70 -2.80
C GLU A 217 9.40 -19.69 -2.61
N ILE A 218 8.88 -18.83 -1.72
CA ILE A 218 7.42 -18.60 -1.61
C ILE A 218 6.87 -18.09 -2.95
N GLY A 219 7.53 -17.10 -3.55
CA GLY A 219 7.15 -16.53 -4.83
C GLY A 219 7.08 -17.56 -5.94
N LYS A 220 7.98 -18.56 -5.96
CA LYS A 220 7.97 -19.69 -6.90
C LYS A 220 6.77 -20.61 -6.66
N SER A 221 6.43 -20.91 -5.40
CA SER A 221 5.33 -21.84 -5.07
C SER A 221 3.93 -21.29 -5.40
N LEU A 222 3.73 -19.97 -5.43
CA LEU A 222 2.44 -19.36 -5.80
C LEU A 222 2.01 -19.74 -7.23
N PRO A 223 0.72 -19.70 -7.59
CA PRO A 223 0.29 -19.88 -8.98
C PRO A 223 0.75 -18.70 -9.86
N MET A 224 0.66 -18.85 -11.19
CA MET A 224 0.79 -17.70 -12.08
C MET A 224 -0.37 -16.72 -11.86
N PRO A 225 -0.12 -15.41 -11.86
CA PRO A 225 -1.18 -14.43 -11.72
C PRO A 225 -2.09 -14.41 -12.95
N VAL A 226 -3.40 -14.37 -12.73
CA VAL A 226 -4.37 -13.99 -13.77
C VAL A 226 -4.46 -12.47 -13.82
N GLY A 227 -4.45 -11.89 -15.02
CA GLY A 227 -4.48 -10.44 -15.21
C GLY A 227 -3.17 -9.78 -14.76
N ARG A 228 -3.21 -9.03 -13.65
CA ARG A 228 -2.06 -8.26 -13.15
C ARG A 228 -1.01 -9.16 -12.49
N LYS A 229 0.26 -8.94 -12.84
CA LYS A 229 1.45 -9.50 -12.16
C LYS A 229 1.45 -9.16 -10.67
N TYR A 230 2.12 -9.98 -9.86
CA TYR A 230 2.40 -9.65 -8.47
C TYR A 230 3.42 -8.52 -8.39
N ALA A 231 3.31 -7.63 -7.40
CA ALA A 231 4.20 -6.48 -7.29
C ALA A 231 5.33 -6.74 -6.29
N LEU A 232 6.56 -6.43 -6.68
CA LEU A 232 7.68 -6.24 -5.79
C LEU A 232 7.79 -4.74 -5.52
N ASN A 233 7.44 -4.31 -4.31
CA ASN A 233 7.47 -2.91 -3.91
C ASN A 233 8.88 -2.53 -3.43
N PHE A 234 9.40 -1.45 -3.99
CA PHE A 234 10.64 -0.80 -3.61
C PHE A 234 10.35 0.60 -3.09
N ALA A 235 10.39 0.78 -1.77
CA ALA A 235 10.40 2.10 -1.15
C ALA A 235 11.86 2.59 -1.06
N LEU A 236 12.27 3.44 -2.00
CA LEU A 236 13.66 3.85 -2.19
C LEU A 236 14.01 5.09 -1.35
N ALA A 237 14.97 4.93 -0.44
CA ALA A 237 15.83 5.98 0.09
C ALA A 237 17.06 6.16 -0.81
N ASP A 238 17.83 7.23 -0.61
CA ASP A 238 18.96 7.60 -1.49
C ASP A 238 19.98 6.47 -1.70
N ASP A 239 20.36 5.82 -0.60
CA ASP A 239 21.42 4.81 -0.59
C ASP A 239 20.86 3.38 -0.69
N THR A 240 19.62 3.22 -1.16
CA THR A 240 19.00 1.88 -1.25
C THR A 240 19.68 1.05 -2.32
N HIS A 241 20.17 -0.14 -1.95
CA HIS A 241 20.81 -1.02 -2.91
C HIS A 241 19.80 -1.80 -3.76
N ILE A 242 19.81 -1.54 -5.07
CA ILE A 242 19.03 -2.29 -6.06
C ILE A 242 19.95 -2.87 -7.13
N ASP A 243 19.82 -4.18 -7.36
CA ASP A 243 20.51 -4.95 -8.39
C ASP A 243 19.46 -5.80 -9.15
N GLY A 244 19.15 -5.38 -10.37
CA GLY A 244 18.18 -6.03 -11.23
C GLY A 244 18.59 -7.42 -11.68
N LYS A 245 19.89 -7.72 -11.77
CA LYS A 245 20.37 -9.07 -12.11
C LYS A 245 20.11 -10.02 -10.95
N ARG A 246 20.47 -9.62 -9.73
CA ARG A 246 20.13 -10.39 -8.51
C ARG A 246 18.62 -10.59 -8.40
N LEU A 247 17.83 -9.56 -8.70
CA LEU A 247 16.36 -9.68 -8.67
C LEU A 247 15.85 -10.69 -9.71
N ARG A 248 16.41 -10.70 -10.92
CA ARG A 248 16.05 -11.64 -11.99
C ARG A 248 16.40 -13.09 -11.66
N GLU A 249 17.50 -13.31 -10.93
CA GLU A 249 17.86 -14.65 -10.41
C GLU A 249 16.83 -15.17 -9.39
N LEU A 250 16.20 -14.26 -8.63
CA LEU A 250 15.25 -14.58 -7.57
C LEU A 250 13.79 -14.62 -8.05
N PHE A 251 13.38 -13.76 -8.98
CA PHE A 251 11.97 -13.59 -9.34
C PHE A 251 11.74 -13.70 -10.85
N ASN A 252 10.72 -14.47 -11.24
CA ASN A 252 10.29 -14.57 -12.64
C ASN A 252 9.56 -13.27 -13.07
N PRO A 253 10.07 -12.52 -14.07
CA PRO A 253 9.43 -11.28 -14.54
C PRO A 253 8.07 -11.46 -15.21
N ASP A 254 7.71 -12.67 -15.67
CA ASP A 254 6.37 -12.95 -16.18
C ASP A 254 5.34 -13.03 -15.05
N LYS A 255 5.82 -13.28 -13.82
CA LYS A 255 5.02 -13.44 -12.62
C LYS A 255 5.03 -12.17 -11.76
N PHE A 256 6.15 -11.47 -11.73
CA PHE A 256 6.38 -10.30 -10.90
C PHE A 256 6.67 -9.05 -11.74
N MET A 257 6.09 -7.92 -11.34
CA MET A 257 6.44 -6.58 -11.78
C MET A 257 7.11 -5.82 -10.62
N CYS A 258 7.87 -4.78 -10.91
CA CYS A 258 8.48 -3.92 -9.90
C CYS A 258 7.67 -2.63 -9.77
N LYS A 259 7.44 -2.20 -8.53
CA LYS A 259 6.85 -0.89 -8.23
C LYS A 259 7.86 -0.09 -7.41
N ILE A 260 8.38 0.97 -8.00
CA ILE A 260 9.26 1.93 -7.34
C ILE A 260 8.40 3.04 -6.76
N THR A 261 8.61 3.34 -5.48
CA THR A 261 8.08 4.52 -4.81
C THR A 261 9.20 5.19 -4.01
N PRO A 262 9.23 6.51 -3.93
CA PRO A 262 10.04 7.20 -2.93
C PRO A 262 9.75 6.68 -1.52
N LEU A 263 10.76 6.64 -0.66
CA LEU A 263 10.53 6.44 0.77
C LEU A 263 9.84 7.69 1.34
N HIS A 264 8.62 7.51 1.84
CA HIS A 264 7.83 8.58 2.44
C HIS A 264 8.45 9.06 3.75
N ARG A 265 8.30 10.35 4.05
CA ARG A 265 8.86 10.95 5.26
C ARG A 265 7.99 10.62 6.47
N THR A 266 8.43 9.71 7.33
CA THR A 266 7.78 9.35 8.60
C THR A 266 8.64 9.81 9.78
N ASN A 267 8.06 9.90 10.99
CA ASN A 267 8.89 10.21 12.17
C ASN A 267 9.94 9.11 12.40
N SER A 268 9.59 7.85 12.10
CA SER A 268 10.52 6.73 12.14
C SER A 268 11.66 6.84 11.12
N CYS A 269 11.44 7.39 9.93
CA CYS A 269 12.53 7.66 8.98
C CYS A 269 13.52 8.67 9.58
N ASP A 270 13.03 9.77 10.15
CA ASP A 270 13.86 10.81 10.77
C ASP A 270 14.66 10.25 11.97
N GLU A 271 14.05 9.39 12.80
CA GLU A 271 14.70 8.74 13.95
C GLU A 271 15.76 7.70 13.57
N ASN A 272 15.74 7.16 12.36
CA ASN A 272 16.64 6.09 11.90
C ASN A 272 17.59 6.56 10.79
N ASP A 273 17.71 7.88 10.57
CA ASP A 273 18.54 8.51 9.54
C ASP A 273 18.29 7.95 8.13
N LEU A 274 17.02 7.64 7.83
CA LEU A 274 16.58 7.17 6.51
C LEU A 274 16.13 8.37 5.68
N HIS A 275 16.98 8.79 4.74
CA HIS A 275 16.77 10.02 3.98
C HIS A 275 16.47 9.78 2.49
N THR A 276 15.69 10.71 1.94
CA THR A 276 15.46 10.88 0.51
C THR A 276 15.88 12.31 0.14
N SER A 277 17.16 12.52 -0.15
CA SER A 277 17.79 13.81 -0.43
C SER A 277 17.33 14.35 -1.79
N GLY A 278 17.12 15.67 -1.84
CA GLY A 278 16.52 16.35 -3.00
C GLY A 278 14.98 16.37 -3.03
N GLY A 279 14.31 15.75 -2.05
CA GLY A 279 12.83 15.68 -2.00
C GLY A 279 12.23 14.89 -3.16
N TYR A 280 10.96 15.11 -3.48
CA TYR A 280 10.27 14.50 -4.63
C TYR A 280 10.51 15.29 -5.94
N GLU A 281 11.42 16.26 -5.95
CA GLU A 281 11.55 17.25 -7.04
C GLU A 281 12.30 16.71 -8.26
N LEU A 282 13.09 15.65 -8.11
CA LEU A 282 13.94 15.12 -9.17
C LEU A 282 13.70 13.62 -9.38
N PHE A 283 13.40 13.22 -10.62
CA PHE A 283 13.24 11.81 -11.04
C PHE A 283 14.54 11.00 -11.01
N THR A 284 15.67 11.70 -10.90
CA THR A 284 17.01 11.18 -11.17
C THR A 284 17.44 9.96 -10.33
N PRO A 285 17.13 9.82 -9.02
CA PRO A 285 17.52 8.62 -8.27
C PRO A 285 16.74 7.37 -8.70
N TYR A 286 15.54 7.52 -9.26
CA TYR A 286 14.69 6.40 -9.66
C TYR A 286 14.97 5.88 -11.06
N LYS A 287 15.51 6.74 -11.94
CA LYS A 287 15.73 6.41 -13.35
C LYS A 287 16.73 5.29 -13.54
N ALA A 288 17.88 5.35 -12.86
CA ALA A 288 18.91 4.32 -12.96
C ALA A 288 18.38 2.95 -12.49
N VAL A 289 17.63 2.94 -11.39
CA VAL A 289 16.97 1.73 -10.87
C VAL A 289 15.90 1.23 -11.83
N GLU A 290 15.07 2.12 -12.38
CA GLU A 290 14.05 1.77 -13.37
C GLU A 290 14.66 1.11 -14.61
N GLU A 291 15.71 1.72 -15.17
CA GLU A 291 16.42 1.24 -16.36
C GLU A 291 17.09 -0.12 -16.11
N ASP A 292 17.73 -0.31 -14.96
CA ASP A 292 18.35 -1.59 -14.59
C ASP A 292 17.30 -2.72 -14.43
N LEU A 293 16.20 -2.46 -13.72
CA LEU A 293 15.12 -3.43 -13.57
C LEU A 293 14.46 -3.80 -14.91
N LYS A 294 14.23 -2.80 -15.79
CA LYS A 294 13.73 -3.03 -17.15
C LYS A 294 14.72 -3.81 -18.00
N GLY A 295 16.01 -3.48 -17.93
CA GLY A 295 17.10 -4.19 -18.62
C GLY A 295 17.16 -5.68 -18.24
N ASN A 296 16.72 -6.01 -17.02
CA ASN A 296 16.58 -7.37 -16.52
C ASN A 296 15.19 -8.00 -16.77
N GLY A 297 14.33 -7.35 -17.56
CA GLY A 297 13.09 -7.90 -18.10
C GLY A 297 11.83 -7.69 -17.24
N PHE A 298 11.90 -6.88 -16.19
CA PHE A 298 10.73 -6.57 -15.37
C PHE A 298 9.87 -5.47 -16.00
N ASP A 299 8.56 -5.62 -15.88
CA ASP A 299 7.65 -4.48 -15.98
C ASP A 299 7.88 -3.60 -14.75
N VAL A 300 8.12 -2.30 -14.96
CA VAL A 300 8.38 -1.35 -13.88
C VAL A 300 7.32 -0.26 -13.87
N ILE A 301 6.75 -0.01 -12.70
CA ILE A 301 5.93 1.17 -12.39
C ILE A 301 6.75 2.07 -11.48
N VAL A 302 7.02 3.30 -11.91
CA VAL A 302 7.50 4.36 -11.00
C VAL A 302 6.31 5.19 -10.58
N PHE A 303 6.08 5.29 -9.27
CA PHE A 303 5.02 6.10 -8.68
C PHE A 303 5.67 7.11 -7.73
N VAL A 304 5.44 8.39 -7.99
CA VAL A 304 5.90 9.49 -7.13
C VAL A 304 4.64 10.16 -6.57
N PRO A 305 4.46 10.21 -5.23
CA PRO A 305 3.31 10.92 -4.65
C PRO A 305 3.45 12.43 -4.84
N SER A 306 2.33 13.16 -4.82
CA SER A 306 2.41 14.63 -4.70
C SER A 306 2.88 15.03 -3.29
N TYR A 307 3.38 16.26 -3.15
CA TYR A 307 3.73 16.80 -1.84
C TYR A 307 2.52 16.87 -0.91
N ASP A 308 1.32 17.13 -1.44
CA ASP A 308 0.10 17.13 -0.65
C ASP A 308 -0.27 15.74 -0.13
N GLU A 309 0.04 14.67 -0.88
CA GLU A 309 -0.17 13.30 -0.37
C GLU A 309 0.75 13.00 0.82
N ASP A 310 2.04 13.36 0.70
CA ASP A 310 3.01 13.04 1.75
C ASP A 310 2.85 13.93 2.99
N ASN A 311 2.73 15.24 2.79
CA ASN A 311 2.50 16.21 3.87
C ASN A 311 1.10 16.04 4.51
N GLY A 312 0.15 15.49 3.75
CA GLY A 312 -1.19 15.13 4.23
C GLY A 312 -1.22 13.85 5.08
N LEU A 313 -0.11 13.12 5.20
CA LEU A 313 0.00 11.83 5.92
C LEU A 313 -0.90 10.70 5.39
N ILE A 314 -1.36 10.82 4.14
CA ILE A 314 -2.14 9.77 3.47
C ILE A 314 -1.25 8.70 2.84
N THR A 315 0.06 8.96 2.74
CA THR A 315 1.07 8.02 2.22
C THR A 315 1.32 6.84 3.17
N CYS A 316 1.85 5.75 2.60
CA CYS A 316 2.16 4.53 3.34
C CYS A 316 3.23 4.78 4.42
N GLY A 317 3.05 4.20 5.60
CA GLY A 317 3.98 4.31 6.72
C GLY A 317 3.62 5.40 7.73
N ASN A 318 2.83 6.40 7.33
CA ASN A 318 2.32 7.43 8.22
C ASN A 318 1.05 6.95 8.96
N ALA A 319 0.85 7.41 10.19
CA ALA A 319 -0.38 7.23 10.95
C ALA A 319 -0.62 8.45 11.86
N ILE A 320 -1.83 8.99 11.93
CA ILE A 320 -2.14 10.10 12.84
C ILE A 320 -2.15 9.60 14.29
N LEU A 321 -2.62 8.37 14.51
CA LEU A 321 -2.61 7.72 15.82
C LEU A 321 -1.21 7.53 16.42
N SER A 322 -0.13 7.73 15.65
CA SER A 322 1.24 7.71 16.18
C SER A 322 1.65 9.03 16.85
N GLY A 323 0.80 10.06 16.77
CA GLY A 323 1.05 11.41 17.28
C GLY A 323 1.50 12.41 16.21
N LYS A 324 1.67 11.98 14.95
CA LYS A 324 2.02 12.87 13.83
C LYS A 324 0.78 13.59 13.31
N VAL A 325 0.93 14.84 12.87
CA VAL A 325 -0.13 15.66 12.25
C VAL A 325 0.29 16.14 10.86
N PRO A 326 -0.64 16.39 9.93
CA PRO A 326 -0.31 16.90 8.62
C PRO A 326 0.42 18.24 8.67
N THR A 327 1.35 18.43 7.74
CA THR A 327 2.07 19.70 7.54
C THR A 327 1.51 20.52 6.38
N SER A 328 0.68 19.91 5.53
CA SER A 328 -0.13 20.61 4.52
C SER A 328 -1.30 21.37 5.15
N SER A 329 -2.04 22.15 4.36
CA SER A 329 -3.35 22.64 4.80
C SER A 329 -4.28 21.45 5.09
N TYR A 330 -5.02 21.51 6.19
CA TYR A 330 -6.02 20.50 6.53
C TYR A 330 -7.17 21.10 7.35
N GLN A 331 -8.32 20.43 7.34
CA GLN A 331 -9.44 20.70 8.24
C GLN A 331 -9.61 19.52 9.20
N GLU A 332 -9.72 19.79 10.49
CA GLU A 332 -9.96 18.77 11.51
C GLU A 332 -11.37 18.92 12.10
N THR A 333 -12.05 17.79 12.26
CA THR A 333 -13.29 17.69 13.02
C THR A 333 -13.16 16.58 14.06
N ILE A 334 -13.45 16.91 15.32
CA ILE A 334 -13.48 15.99 16.46
C ILE A 334 -14.96 15.77 16.84
N TYR A 335 -15.35 14.52 17.05
CA TYR A 335 -16.74 14.09 17.27
C TYR A 335 -16.99 13.55 18.69
#